data_AF-F9DHM0-F1
#
_entry.id   AF-F9DHM0-F1
#
_cell.length_a   1.000
_cell.length_b   1.000
_cell.length_c   1.000
_cell.angle_alpha   90.00
_cell.angle_beta   90.00
_cell.angle_gamma   90.00
#
_symmetry.space_group_name_H-M   'P 1'
#
loop_
_entity.id
_entity.type
_entity.pdbx_description
1 polymer ?
#
loop_
_entity_poly.entity_id
_entity_poly.type
_entity_poly.pdbx_seq_one_letter_code
_entity_poly.pdbx_strand_id
1 'polypeptide(L)' 'MPRFFRFEKISGKEVSVVDHKLFVLPEDLQGKGISKTLMSEMVSLYKSCGINCVYIHANIDVGGYCWARYGGIAEKKI' A
#
# COMPACT_ATOMS: atom_id res chain seq x y z
N MET A 1 -13.52 -15.92 -0.54
CA MET A 1 -12.09 -15.55 -0.71
C MET A 1 -11.93 -14.06 -0.51
N PRO A 2 -11.00 -13.58 0.34
CA PRO A 2 -10.66 -12.17 0.35
C PRO A 2 -10.07 -11.81 -1.02
N ARG A 3 -10.65 -10.80 -1.68
CA ARG A 3 -10.15 -10.29 -2.96
C ARG A 3 -8.93 -9.42 -2.67
N PHE A 4 -7.73 -9.97 -2.82
CA PHE A 4 -6.47 -9.22 -2.69
C PHE A 4 -6.13 -8.43 -3.96
N PHE A 5 -6.65 -8.89 -5.10
CA PHE A 5 -6.50 -8.29 -6.42
C PHE A 5 -7.88 -8.06 -7.02
N ARG A 6 -8.11 -6.87 -7.59
CA ARG A 6 -9.33 -6.55 -8.35
C ARG A 6 -9.00 -5.57 -9.48
N PHE A 7 -9.95 -5.40 -10.39
CA PHE A 7 -9.94 -4.30 -11.35
C PHE A 7 -10.94 -3.23 -10.90
N GLU A 8 -10.56 -1.97 -11.06
CA GLU A 8 -11.43 -0.82 -10.84
C GLU A 8 -11.51 0.03 -12.09
N LYS A 9 -12.66 0.71 -12.29
CA LYS A 9 -12.80 1.71 -13.35
C LYS A 9 -12.39 3.07 -12.83
N ILE A 10 -11.23 3.55 -13.26
CA ILE A 10 -10.73 4.90 -12.95
C ILE A 10 -10.72 5.69 -14.25
N SER A 11 -11.51 6.77 -14.31
CA SER A 11 -11.65 7.62 -15.52
C SER A 11 -11.97 6.83 -16.80
N GLY A 12 -12.80 5.80 -16.69
CA GLY A 12 -13.22 4.96 -17.81
C GLY A 12 -12.23 3.86 -18.23
N LYS A 13 -11.06 3.75 -17.58
CA LYS A 13 -10.08 2.68 -17.81
C LYS A 13 -10.13 1.64 -16.71
N GLU A 14 -9.95 0.37 -17.07
CA GLU A 14 -9.73 -0.69 -16.08
C GLU A 14 -8.31 -0.59 -15.53
N VAL A 15 -8.21 -0.57 -14.21
CA VAL A 15 -6.98 -0.41 -13.44
C VAL A 15 -6.87 -1.58 -12.49
N SER A 16 -5.74 -2.30 -12.51
CA SER A 16 -5.47 -3.38 -11.57
C SER A 16 -5.05 -2.80 -10.22
N VAL A 17 -5.71 -3.25 -9.15
CA VAL A 17 -5.51 -2.69 -7.81
C VAL A 17 -5.34 -3.77 -6.73
N VAL A 18 -4.58 -3.43 -5.70
CA VAL A 18 -4.33 -4.26 -4.51
C VAL A 18 -4.69 -3.50 -3.24
N ASP A 19 -5.31 -4.16 -2.27
CA ASP A 19 -5.48 -3.62 -0.92
C ASP A 19 -4.44 -4.21 0.04
N HIS A 20 -3.61 -3.36 0.64
CA HIS A 20 -2.94 -3.71 1.88
C HIS A 20 -3.95 -3.73 3.02
N LYS A 21 -3.87 -4.79 3.83
CA LYS A 21 -4.61 -4.91 5.07
C LYS A 21 -3.72 -4.45 6.23
N LEU A 22 -3.57 -5.28 7.24
CA LEU A 22 -2.84 -4.96 8.45
C LEU A 22 -1.38 -5.41 8.32
N PHE A 23 -0.46 -4.51 8.63
CA PHE A 23 0.95 -4.82 8.87
C PHE A 23 1.31 -4.32 10.27
N VAL A 24 1.69 -5.25 11.15
CA VAL A 24 2.15 -4.96 12.51
C VAL A 24 3.55 -5.52 12.66
N LEU A 25 4.47 -4.68 13.15
CA LEU A 25 5.82 -5.07 13.48
C LEU A 25 6.00 -5.00 15.01
N PRO A 26 6.44 -6.09 15.67
CA PRO A 26 6.77 -6.09 17.09
C PRO A 26 7.70 -4.92 17.46
N GLU A 27 7.50 -4.30 18.63
CA GLU A 27 8.24 -3.10 19.05
C GLU A 27 9.75 -3.29 19.05
N ASP A 28 10.23 -4.45 19.46
CA ASP A 28 11.65 -4.83 19.47
C ASP A 28 12.26 -4.97 18.06
N LEU A 29 11.43 -5.04 17.02
CA LEU A 29 11.82 -5.08 15.62
C LEU A 29 11.65 -3.71 14.91
N GLN A 30 11.00 -2.75 15.54
CA GLN A 30 10.82 -1.41 14.98
C GLN A 30 12.14 -0.62 14.95
N GLY A 31 12.20 0.43 14.12
CA GLY A 31 13.41 1.24 13.93
C GLY A 31 14.55 0.57 13.14
N LYS A 32 14.45 -0.73 12.84
CA LYS A 32 15.49 -1.51 12.12
C LYS A 32 15.38 -1.46 10.59
N GLY A 33 14.49 -0.63 10.04
CA GLY A 33 14.29 -0.50 8.59
C GLY A 33 13.49 -1.63 7.92
N ILE A 34 13.04 -2.64 8.67
CA ILE A 34 12.31 -3.82 8.15
C ILE A 34 11.10 -3.42 7.30
N SER A 35 10.25 -2.53 7.81
CA SER A 35 9.05 -2.07 7.10
C SER A 35 9.39 -1.37 5.78
N LYS A 36 10.50 -0.62 5.74
CA LYS A 36 10.95 0.06 4.52
C LYS A 36 11.36 -0.95 3.46
N THR A 37 12.16 -1.94 3.83
CA THR A 37 12.59 -3.01 2.90
C THR A 37 11.38 -3.79 2.41
N LEU A 38 10.51 -4.26 3.31
CA LEU A 38 9.31 -5.00 2.94
C LEU A 38 8.42 -4.22 1.97
N MET A 39 8.11 -2.95 2.28
CA MET A 39 7.26 -2.15 1.41
C MET A 39 7.90 -1.86 0.05
N SER A 40 9.22 -1.65 0.01
CA SER A 40 9.94 -1.47 -1.27
C SER A 40 9.84 -2.71 -2.15
N GLU A 41 10.08 -3.89 -1.58
CA GLU A 41 9.99 -5.17 -2.31
C GLU A 41 8.54 -5.45 -2.77
N MET A 42 7.54 -5.16 -1.94
CA MET A 42 6.14 -5.31 -2.32
C MET A 42 5.78 -4.39 -3.49
N VAL A 43 6.21 -3.12 -3.49
CA VAL A 43 5.99 -2.21 -4.61
C VAL A 43 6.68 -2.70 -5.89
N SER A 44 7.90 -3.22 -5.78
CA SER A 44 8.61 -3.83 -6.93
C SER A 44 7.85 -5.04 -7.48
N LEU A 45 7.37 -5.92 -6.60
CA LEU A 45 6.56 -7.07 -6.97
C LEU A 45 5.29 -6.62 -7.70
N TYR A 46 4.55 -5.66 -7.16
CA TYR A 46 3.33 -5.15 -7.77
C TYR A 46 3.57 -4.57 -9.16
N LYS A 47 4.65 -3.81 -9.34
CA LYS A 47 5.05 -3.32 -10.67
C LYS A 47 5.32 -4.47 -11.64
N SER A 48 6.05 -5.50 -11.20
CA SER A 48 6.35 -6.67 -12.05
C SER A 48 5.09 -7.48 -12.43
N CYS A 49 4.07 -7.47 -11.57
CA CYS A 49 2.78 -8.10 -11.83
C CYS A 49 1.84 -7.24 -12.68
N GLY A 50 2.24 -6.02 -13.08
CA GLY A 50 1.38 -5.09 -13.81
C GLY A 50 0.26 -4.48 -12.96
N ILE A 51 0.45 -4.40 -11.63
CA ILE A 51 -0.47 -3.70 -10.73
C ILE A 51 -0.29 -2.19 -10.86
N ASN A 52 -1.38 -1.47 -11.04
CA ASN A 52 -1.38 -0.03 -11.27
C ASN A 52 -1.61 0.80 -10.02
N CYS A 53 -2.38 0.30 -9.04
CA CYS A 53 -2.70 1.04 -7.81
C CYS A 53 -2.60 0.15 -6.57
N VAL A 54 -2.17 0.74 -5.46
CA VAL A 54 -2.12 0.09 -4.15
C VAL A 54 -2.83 0.97 -3.14
N TYR A 55 -3.87 0.42 -2.52
CA TYR A 55 -4.60 1.07 -1.43
C TYR A 55 -4.05 0.62 -0.09
N ILE A 56 -3.75 1.60 0.77
CA ILE A 56 -3.24 1.36 2.12
C ILE A 56 -4.07 2.18 3.10
N HIS A 57 -4.48 1.56 4.19
CA HIS A 57 -5.02 2.29 5.33
C HIS A 57 -3.88 2.63 6.29
N ALA A 58 -3.46 3.90 6.27
CA ALA A 58 -2.47 4.40 7.21
C ALA A 58 -3.12 4.63 8.59
N ASN A 59 -2.53 4.08 9.66
CA ASN A 59 -2.92 4.47 11.01
C ASN A 59 -2.58 5.96 11.23
N ILE A 60 -3.52 6.69 11.84
CA ILE A 60 -3.42 8.13 12.14
C ILE A 60 -2.23 8.45 13.06
N ASP A 61 -1.90 7.53 13.99
CA ASP A 61 -0.93 7.81 15.06
C ASP A 61 0.53 7.79 14.61
N VAL A 62 0.87 6.99 13.58
CA VAL A 62 2.28 6.72 13.23
C VAL A 62 2.54 6.68 11.72
N GLY A 63 1.49 6.58 10.89
CA GLY A 63 1.62 6.19 9.48
C GLY A 63 1.24 7.27 8.47
N GLY A 64 0.48 8.30 8.83
CA GLY A 64 -0.11 9.24 7.89
C GLY A 64 0.90 9.92 6.95
N TYR A 65 2.00 10.44 7.49
CA TYR A 65 3.06 11.08 6.70
C TYR A 65 4.11 10.12 6.13
N CYS A 66 4.12 8.85 6.57
CA CYS A 66 5.08 7.87 6.09
C CYS A 66 4.89 7.65 4.59
N TRP A 67 3.64 7.50 4.14
CA TRP A 67 3.30 7.18 2.75
C TRP A 67 3.49 8.35 1.79
N ALA A 68 3.31 9.59 2.25
CA ALA A 68 3.54 10.78 1.43
C ALA A 68 4.97 10.83 0.88
N ARG A 69 5.97 10.42 1.67
CA ARG A 69 7.38 10.38 1.22
C ARG A 69 7.64 9.35 0.11
N TYR A 70 6.77 8.36 -0.02
CA TYR A 70 6.86 7.31 -1.04
C TYR A 70 5.89 7.53 -2.21
N GLY A 71 5.31 8.73 -2.33
CA GLY A 71 4.39 9.10 -3.41
C GLY A 71 2.94 8.65 -3.16
N GLY A 72 2.62 8.14 -1.97
CA GLY A 72 1.25 7.88 -1.57
C GLY A 72 0.48 9.19 -1.43
N ILE A 73 -0.71 9.25 -2.03
CA ILE A 73 -1.63 10.38 -1.90
C ILE A 73 -2.79 9.99 -0.99
N ALA A 74 -3.28 10.94 -0.20
CA ALA A 74 -4.52 10.74 0.54
C ALA A 74 -5.70 10.73 -0.44
N GLU A 75 -6.50 9.67 -0.40
CA GLU A 75 -7.73 9.58 -1.17
C GLU A 75 -8.92 9.77 -0.23
N LYS A 76 -9.83 10.68 -0.61
CA LYS A 76 -11.12 10.80 0.06
C LYS A 76 -12.04 9.71 -0.47
N LYS A 77 -12.35 8.70 0.36
CA LYS A 77 -13.51 7.85 0.09
C LYS A 77 -14.78 8.68 0.30
N ILE A 78 -15.55 8.82 -0.78
CA ILE A 78 -16.89 9.43 -0.78
C ILE A 78 -17.89 8.34 -0.42
#